data_AF-A0A920SM87-F1
#
_entry.id   AF-A0A920SM87-F1
#
_cell.length_a   1.000
_cell.length_b   1.000
_cell.length_c   1.000
_cell.angle_alpha   90.00
_cell.angle_beta   90.00
_cell.angle_gamma   90.00
#
_symmetry.space_group_name_H-M   'P 1'
#
loop_
_entity.id
_entity.type
_entity.pdbx_description
1 polymer ?
#
loop_
_entity_poly.entity_id
_entity_poly.type
_entity_poly.pdbx_seq_one_letter_code
_entity_poly.pdbx_strand_id
1 'polypeptide(L)'
;MDYVDESEVLTPADEAHHIDKWAFDVPFVCGATNLGEALRRISEGACMIRSKGEAGTGNIVEAVRHLRSILGDIRRVTQADQAELFDWAKRLQSPLPLVQEIAEIGELPVPMFCAGGIATPADASLVMQLGAQAVFVGSGIFKSDDPAPRARAIVEAATNFQDPTMLAKISRGLGNAMPGLEIGQLETRLAERGW
;
A
#
# COMPACT_ATOMS: atom_id res chain seq x y z
N MET A 1 -5.09 -21.23 -4.48
CA MET A 1 -4.85 -19.78 -4.41
C MET A 1 -4.51 -19.49 -2.97
N ASP A 2 -3.34 -18.89 -2.72
CA ASP A 2 -2.87 -18.69 -1.34
C ASP A 2 -3.39 -17.37 -0.75
N TYR A 3 -3.73 -16.38 -1.58
CA TYR A 3 -4.34 -15.11 -1.21
C TYR A 3 -5.32 -14.65 -2.30
N VAL A 4 -6.32 -13.85 -1.92
CA VAL A 4 -7.21 -13.10 -2.83
C VAL A 4 -7.00 -11.60 -2.63
N ASP A 5 -6.84 -10.84 -3.71
CA ASP A 5 -6.77 -9.36 -3.67
C ASP A 5 -8.12 -8.78 -4.12
N GLU A 6 -8.84 -8.13 -3.20
CA GLU A 6 -10.03 -7.35 -3.52
C GLU A 6 -9.60 -6.00 -4.13
N SER A 7 -9.29 -6.05 -5.42
CA SER A 7 -8.51 -5.01 -6.08
C SER A 7 -9.35 -3.91 -6.74
N GLU A 8 -9.08 -2.66 -6.35
CA GLU A 8 -9.62 -1.43 -6.93
C GLU A 8 -9.17 -1.18 -8.39
N VAL A 9 -8.14 -1.89 -8.84
CA VAL A 9 -7.62 -1.81 -10.21
C VAL A 9 -8.62 -2.43 -11.19
N LEU A 10 -9.42 -3.39 -10.72
CA LEU A 10 -10.52 -3.96 -11.50
C LEU A 10 -11.74 -3.04 -11.44
N THR A 11 -12.66 -3.22 -12.37
CA THR A 11 -13.95 -2.51 -12.32
C THR A 11 -14.74 -3.03 -11.12
N PRO A 12 -15.19 -2.15 -10.20
CA PRO A 12 -16.00 -2.57 -9.06
C PRO A 12 -17.26 -3.32 -9.52
N ALA A 13 -17.57 -4.42 -8.85
CA ALA A 13 -18.80 -5.17 -9.06
C ALA A 13 -19.95 -4.66 -8.18
N ASP A 14 -19.63 -4.07 -7.03
CA ASP A 14 -20.56 -3.42 -6.10
C ASP A 14 -19.99 -2.04 -5.72
N GLU A 15 -20.82 -1.01 -5.81
CA GLU A 15 -20.48 0.40 -5.53
C GLU A 15 -20.89 0.85 -4.12
N ALA A 16 -21.41 -0.07 -3.29
CA ALA A 16 -21.87 0.20 -1.92
C ALA A 16 -21.22 -0.71 -0.87
N HIS A 17 -20.83 -1.95 -1.23
CA HIS A 17 -20.28 -2.91 -0.28
C HIS A 17 -19.01 -3.59 -0.80
N HIS A 18 -18.08 -3.83 0.13
CA HIS A 18 -16.97 -4.76 -0.09
C HIS A 18 -17.39 -6.17 0.33
N ILE A 19 -16.61 -7.16 -0.06
CA ILE A 19 -16.81 -8.57 0.30
C ILE A 19 -16.73 -8.72 1.83
N ASP A 20 -17.65 -9.49 2.41
CA ASP A 20 -17.52 -10.02 3.77
C ASP A 20 -16.46 -11.12 3.77
N LYS A 21 -15.23 -10.77 4.13
CA LYS A 21 -14.06 -11.64 4.01
C LYS A 21 -14.03 -12.68 5.13
N TRP A 22 -14.78 -12.48 6.23
CA TRP A 22 -14.91 -13.45 7.32
C TRP A 22 -15.64 -14.73 6.90
N ALA A 23 -16.41 -14.69 5.80
CA ALA A 23 -17.10 -15.85 5.26
C ALA A 23 -16.17 -16.82 4.49
N PHE A 24 -14.86 -16.56 4.45
CA PHE A 24 -13.89 -17.29 3.64
C PHE A 24 -12.70 -17.78 4.47
N ASP A 25 -12.20 -18.97 4.13
CA ASP A 25 -10.95 -19.50 4.70
C ASP A 25 -9.70 -18.94 4.00
N VAL A 26 -9.84 -18.43 2.77
CA VAL A 26 -8.71 -17.86 2.01
C VAL A 26 -8.43 -16.43 2.49
N PRO A 27 -7.16 -16.08 2.75
CA PRO A 27 -6.80 -14.74 3.22
C PRO A 27 -6.99 -13.66 2.14
N PHE A 28 -7.46 -12.48 2.57
CA PHE A 28 -7.71 -11.34 1.69
C PHE A 28 -6.70 -10.19 1.89
N VAL A 29 -6.28 -9.62 0.78
CA VAL A 29 -5.51 -8.37 0.68
C VAL A 29 -6.43 -7.27 0.16
N CYS A 30 -6.38 -6.08 0.77
CA CYS A 30 -7.16 -4.93 0.32
C CYS A 30 -6.29 -3.68 0.15
N GLY A 31 -6.68 -2.82 -0.79
CA GLY A 31 -6.09 -1.49 -0.96
C GLY A 31 -6.64 -0.48 0.04
N ALA A 32 -5.79 0.46 0.50
CA ALA A 32 -6.20 1.63 1.27
C ALA A 32 -5.44 2.91 0.86
N THR A 33 -6.09 4.06 0.99
CA THR A 33 -5.49 5.41 0.80
C THR A 33 -5.17 6.12 2.11
N ASN A 34 -5.87 5.76 3.19
CA ASN A 34 -5.77 6.38 4.51
C ASN A 34 -6.07 5.36 5.62
N LEU A 35 -5.83 5.73 6.89
CA LEU A 35 -5.99 4.82 8.02
C LEU A 35 -7.43 4.34 8.20
N GLY A 36 -8.43 5.21 8.01
CA GLY A 36 -9.83 4.84 8.20
C GLY A 36 -10.28 3.77 7.20
N GLU A 37 -9.85 3.91 5.95
CA GLU A 37 -10.09 2.91 4.91
C GLU A 37 -9.41 1.57 5.25
N ALA A 38 -8.14 1.60 5.69
CA ALA A 38 -7.43 0.39 6.12
C ALA A 38 -8.17 -0.32 7.27
N LEU A 39 -8.60 0.41 8.30
CA LEU A 39 -9.32 -0.17 9.44
C LEU A 39 -10.69 -0.72 9.06
N ARG A 40 -11.41 -0.09 8.12
CA ARG A 40 -12.66 -0.66 7.58
C ARG A 40 -12.39 -1.99 6.86
N ARG A 41 -11.38 -2.06 6.00
CA ARG A 41 -11.00 -3.32 5.30
C ARG A 41 -10.60 -4.42 6.28
N ILE A 42 -9.85 -4.07 7.33
CA ILE A 42 -9.51 -5.01 8.42
C ILE A 42 -10.77 -5.49 9.14
N SER A 43 -11.70 -4.59 9.47
CA SER A 43 -12.95 -4.95 10.13
C SER A 43 -13.83 -5.89 9.30
N GLU A 44 -13.73 -5.79 7.98
CA GLU A 44 -14.39 -6.68 7.02
C GLU A 44 -13.66 -8.01 6.80
N GLY A 45 -12.49 -8.22 7.43
CA GLY A 45 -11.72 -9.47 7.40
C GLY A 45 -10.47 -9.47 6.52
N ALA A 46 -9.98 -8.31 6.07
CA ALA A 46 -8.69 -8.25 5.37
C ALA A 46 -7.54 -8.63 6.31
N CYS A 47 -6.71 -9.59 5.90
CA CYS A 47 -5.56 -10.05 6.67
C CYS A 47 -4.25 -9.34 6.27
N MET A 48 -4.32 -8.42 5.31
CA MET A 48 -3.20 -7.64 4.80
C MET A 48 -3.74 -6.37 4.13
N ILE A 49 -3.04 -5.26 4.33
CA ILE A 49 -3.33 -3.99 3.66
C ILE A 49 -2.17 -3.64 2.73
N ARG A 50 -2.51 -3.10 1.55
CA ARG A 50 -1.56 -2.44 0.66
C ARG A 50 -1.98 -1.00 0.39
N SER A 51 -1.03 -0.09 0.18
CA SER A 51 -1.39 1.19 -0.42
C SER A 51 -2.02 0.96 -1.80
N LYS A 52 -3.03 1.74 -2.18
CA LYS A 52 -3.53 1.70 -3.57
C LYS A 52 -2.48 2.23 -4.56
N GLY A 53 -1.90 3.38 -4.24
CA GLY A 53 -1.11 4.17 -5.17
C GLY A 53 -1.94 4.50 -6.43
N GLU A 54 -1.27 4.80 -7.53
CA GLU A 54 -1.93 4.86 -8.84
C GLU A 54 -1.34 3.77 -9.73
N ALA A 55 -2.06 2.65 -9.82
CA ALA A 55 -1.60 1.47 -10.51
C ALA A 55 -1.37 1.74 -12.01
N GLY A 56 -0.29 1.19 -12.58
CA GLY A 56 -0.03 1.30 -14.01
C GLY A 56 0.51 2.65 -14.49
N THR A 57 0.89 3.57 -13.58
CA THR A 57 1.45 4.87 -13.94
C THR A 57 2.97 4.94 -13.90
N GLY A 58 3.65 4.03 -13.20
CA GLY A 58 5.09 4.16 -12.92
C GLY A 58 5.44 5.39 -12.08
N ASN A 59 4.46 5.98 -11.38
CA ASN A 59 4.62 7.17 -10.56
C ASN A 59 4.33 6.86 -9.08
N ILE A 60 5.37 6.91 -8.24
CA ILE A 60 5.33 6.48 -6.83
C ILE A 60 4.61 7.46 -5.89
N VAL A 61 4.24 8.66 -6.38
CA VAL A 61 3.75 9.76 -5.53
C VAL A 61 2.49 9.38 -4.75
N GLU A 62 1.49 8.76 -5.38
CA GLU A 62 0.26 8.33 -4.69
C GLU A 62 0.55 7.27 -3.63
N ALA A 63 1.41 6.29 -3.92
CA ALA A 63 1.76 5.25 -2.97
C ALA A 63 2.46 5.82 -1.73
N VAL A 64 3.40 6.76 -1.93
CA VAL A 64 4.05 7.50 -0.83
C VAL A 64 3.04 8.32 -0.04
N ARG A 65 2.08 8.99 -0.71
CA ARG A 65 1.04 9.77 -0.04
C ARG A 65 0.19 8.88 0.87
N HIS A 66 -0.29 7.75 0.36
CA HIS A 66 -1.12 6.82 1.13
C HIS A 66 -0.37 6.22 2.31
N LEU A 67 0.86 5.73 2.07
CA LEU A 67 1.70 5.16 3.13
C LEU A 67 1.98 6.18 4.24
N ARG A 68 2.32 7.42 3.87
CA ARG A 68 2.53 8.51 4.84
C ARG A 68 1.25 8.90 5.57
N SER A 69 0.09 8.85 4.91
CA SER A 69 -1.21 9.11 5.56
C SER A 69 -1.49 8.06 6.62
N ILE A 70 -1.43 6.77 6.25
CA ILE A 70 -1.73 5.65 7.14
C ILE A 70 -0.78 5.64 8.35
N LEU A 71 0.53 5.59 8.10
CA LEU A 71 1.52 5.55 9.18
C LEU A 71 1.59 6.85 9.98
N GLY A 72 1.26 7.98 9.35
CA GLY A 72 1.16 9.28 10.01
C GLY A 72 0.00 9.35 11.00
N ASP A 73 -1.17 8.86 10.61
CA ASP A 73 -2.34 8.80 11.48
C ASP A 73 -2.15 7.80 12.62
N ILE A 74 -1.51 6.64 12.38
CA ILE A 74 -1.14 5.70 13.45
C ILE A 74 -0.31 6.41 14.53
N ARG A 75 0.75 7.14 14.14
CA ARG A 75 1.58 7.91 15.09
C ARG A 75 0.81 9.00 15.85
N ARG A 76 -0.27 9.54 15.28
CA ARG A 76 -1.11 10.54 15.97
C ARG A 76 -2.07 9.86 16.94
N VAL A 77 -2.65 8.73 16.55
CA VAL A 77 -3.55 7.93 17.39
C VAL A 77 -2.83 7.44 18.64
N THR A 78 -1.56 7.03 18.53
CA THR A 78 -0.73 6.63 19.70
C THR A 78 -0.45 7.75 20.71
N GLN A 79 -0.70 9.01 20.34
CA GLN A 79 -0.52 10.18 21.21
C GLN A 79 -1.85 10.67 21.80
N ALA A 80 -2.98 10.12 21.35
CA ALA A 80 -4.30 10.52 21.78
C ALA A 80 -4.62 9.99 23.19
N ASP A 81 -5.35 10.77 23.97
CA ASP A 81 -5.91 10.28 25.23
C ASP A 81 -7.16 9.41 25.02
N GLN A 82 -7.62 8.75 26.08
CA GLN A 82 -8.76 7.83 26.02
C GLN A 82 -10.06 8.48 25.52
N ALA A 83 -10.28 9.77 25.80
CA ALA A 83 -11.47 10.47 25.32
C ALA A 83 -11.33 10.84 23.83
N GLU A 84 -10.13 11.22 23.40
CA GLU A 84 -9.80 11.53 22.00
C GLU A 84 -9.95 10.31 21.08
N LEU A 85 -9.75 9.08 21.58
CA LEU A 85 -9.95 7.86 20.78
C LEU A 85 -11.39 7.71 20.23
N PHE A 86 -12.40 8.22 20.95
CA PHE A 86 -13.77 8.24 20.46
C PHE A 86 -13.96 9.21 19.29
N ASP A 87 -13.23 10.33 19.27
CA ASP A 87 -13.25 11.28 18.15
C ASP A 87 -12.51 10.69 16.94
N TRP A 88 -11.36 10.04 17.17
CA TRP A 88 -10.65 9.30 16.14
C TRP A 88 -11.52 8.24 15.47
N ALA A 89 -12.25 7.44 16.24
CA ALA A 89 -13.15 6.43 15.69
C ALA A 89 -14.25 7.03 14.79
N LYS A 90 -14.82 8.18 15.18
CA LYS A 90 -15.81 8.90 14.35
C LYS A 90 -15.20 9.44 13.07
N ARG A 91 -14.04 10.11 13.17
CA ARG A 91 -13.33 10.71 12.03
C ARG A 91 -12.87 9.66 11.02
N LEU A 92 -12.32 8.56 11.52
CA LEU A 92 -11.84 7.45 10.70
C LEU A 92 -12.99 6.56 10.19
N GLN A 93 -14.22 6.77 10.68
CA GLN A 93 -15.38 5.91 10.41
C GLN A 93 -15.00 4.43 10.58
N SER A 94 -14.40 4.12 11.73
CA SER A 94 -13.79 2.82 12.01
C SER A 94 -14.25 2.30 13.39
N PRO A 95 -14.30 0.97 13.60
CA PRO A 95 -14.64 0.41 14.89
C PRO A 95 -13.72 0.92 16.00
N LEU A 96 -14.30 1.41 17.10
CA LEU A 96 -13.55 1.88 18.27
C LEU A 96 -12.53 0.85 18.79
N PRO A 97 -12.85 -0.47 18.89
CA PRO A 97 -11.87 -1.45 19.36
C PRO A 97 -10.60 -1.50 18.51
N LEU A 98 -10.71 -1.38 17.19
CA LEU A 98 -9.54 -1.33 16.31
C LEU A 98 -8.73 -0.05 16.54
N VAL A 99 -9.39 1.10 16.70
CA VAL A 99 -8.69 2.36 17.00
C VAL A 99 -7.94 2.28 18.34
N GLN A 100 -8.55 1.65 19.35
CA GLN A 100 -7.92 1.41 20.64
C GLN A 100 -6.71 0.47 20.54
N GLU A 101 -6.83 -0.61 19.76
CA GLU A 101 -5.73 -1.53 19.48
C GLU A 101 -4.55 -0.81 18.80
N ILE A 102 -4.81 0.02 17.79
CA ILE A 102 -3.78 0.85 17.15
C ILE A 102 -3.13 1.81 18.15
N ALA A 103 -3.92 2.44 19.03
CA ALA A 103 -3.40 3.37 20.03
C ALA A 103 -2.45 2.70 21.02
N GLU A 104 -2.70 1.44 21.35
CA GLU A 104 -1.88 0.64 22.26
C GLU A 104 -0.62 0.08 21.58
N ILE A 105 -0.77 -0.51 20.38
CA ILE A 105 0.30 -1.27 19.72
C ILE A 105 1.18 -0.36 18.84
N GLY A 106 0.60 0.66 18.20
CA GLY A 106 1.32 1.59 17.34
C GLY A 106 1.62 1.08 15.92
N GLU A 107 0.97 0.00 15.50
CA GLU A 107 1.00 -0.54 14.14
C GLU A 107 -0.35 -1.17 13.78
N LEU A 108 -0.58 -1.45 12.49
CA LEU A 108 -1.77 -2.21 12.07
C LEU A 108 -1.70 -3.64 12.61
N PRO A 109 -2.84 -4.27 12.98
CA PRO A 109 -2.88 -5.68 13.40
C PRO A 109 -2.60 -6.66 12.24
N VAL A 110 -2.38 -6.15 11.03
CA VAL A 110 -2.08 -6.91 9.80
C VAL A 110 -0.93 -6.25 9.04
N PRO A 111 -0.21 -6.98 8.17
CA PRO A 111 0.90 -6.39 7.44
C PRO A 111 0.49 -5.23 6.53
N MET A 112 1.34 -4.19 6.47
CA MET A 112 1.21 -3.03 5.60
C MET A 112 2.23 -3.08 4.45
N PHE A 113 1.76 -3.35 3.25
CA PHE A 113 2.57 -3.38 2.03
C PHE A 113 2.42 -2.07 1.26
N CYS A 114 3.36 -1.77 0.37
CA CYS A 114 3.25 -0.65 -0.56
C CYS A 114 3.05 -1.15 -2.00
N ALA A 115 2.00 -0.66 -2.65
CA ALA A 115 1.67 -0.93 -4.05
C ALA A 115 1.35 0.36 -4.82
N GLY A 116 1.41 0.25 -6.15
CA GLY A 116 1.11 1.31 -7.10
C GLY A 116 2.32 2.19 -7.41
N GLY A 117 2.65 2.36 -8.69
CA GLY A 117 3.68 3.31 -9.12
C GLY A 117 5.15 2.92 -8.92
N ILE A 118 5.47 1.79 -8.27
CA ILE A 118 6.86 1.30 -8.12
C ILE A 118 7.40 0.88 -9.49
N ALA A 119 8.43 1.58 -9.98
CA ALA A 119 9.04 1.31 -11.29
C ALA A 119 10.53 0.98 -11.22
N THR A 120 11.20 1.36 -10.12
CA THR A 120 12.66 1.24 -9.97
C THR A 120 13.07 0.61 -8.64
N PRO A 121 14.32 0.10 -8.53
CA PRO A 121 14.91 -0.30 -7.24
C PRO A 121 14.89 0.82 -6.19
N ALA A 122 15.06 2.07 -6.61
CA ALA A 122 15.03 3.22 -5.71
C ALA A 122 13.62 3.45 -5.12
N ASP A 123 12.56 3.27 -5.91
CA ASP A 123 11.18 3.37 -5.42
C ASP A 123 10.88 2.29 -4.38
N ALA A 124 11.30 1.05 -4.64
CA ALA A 124 11.14 -0.06 -3.70
C ALA A 124 11.89 0.22 -2.39
N SER A 125 13.15 0.66 -2.47
CA SER A 125 13.93 1.06 -1.30
C SER A 125 13.27 2.20 -0.53
N LEU A 126 12.77 3.22 -1.22
CA LEU A 126 12.13 4.37 -0.60
C LEU A 126 10.95 3.94 0.29
N VAL A 127 10.03 3.14 -0.25
CA VAL A 127 8.81 2.78 0.49
C VAL A 127 9.11 1.83 1.65
N MET A 128 10.12 0.98 1.53
CA MET A 128 10.62 0.16 2.66
C MET A 128 11.19 1.06 3.77
N GLN A 129 12.00 2.09 3.43
CA GLN A 129 12.50 3.07 4.41
C GLN A 129 11.38 3.90 5.05
N LEU A 130 10.24 4.06 4.37
CA LEU A 130 9.07 4.77 4.90
C LEU A 130 8.21 3.93 5.84
N GLY A 131 8.51 2.64 6.00
CA GLY A 131 7.83 1.74 6.93
C GLY A 131 6.87 0.73 6.27
N ALA A 132 6.92 0.56 4.95
CA ALA A 132 6.27 -0.59 4.33
C ALA A 132 7.02 -1.87 4.71
N GLN A 133 6.28 -2.95 4.97
CA GLN A 133 6.86 -4.26 5.31
C GLN A 133 7.21 -5.10 4.09
N ALA A 134 6.62 -4.79 2.93
CA ALA A 134 6.94 -5.36 1.63
C ALA A 134 6.34 -4.52 0.49
N VAL A 135 6.66 -4.89 -0.76
CA VAL A 135 6.23 -4.17 -1.97
C VAL A 135 5.48 -5.06 -2.95
N PHE A 136 4.46 -4.50 -3.60
CA PHE A 136 3.75 -5.10 -4.73
C PHE A 136 4.14 -4.37 -6.02
N VAL A 137 4.72 -5.11 -6.97
CA VAL A 137 5.17 -4.55 -8.25
C VAL A 137 4.64 -5.39 -9.40
N GLY A 138 3.80 -4.77 -10.24
CA GLY A 138 3.31 -5.36 -11.49
C GLY A 138 3.94 -4.68 -12.70
N SER A 139 3.31 -3.59 -13.15
CA SER A 139 3.69 -2.89 -14.40
C SER A 139 5.13 -2.38 -14.41
N GLY A 140 5.69 -1.97 -13.28
CA GLY A 140 7.08 -1.48 -13.19
C GLY A 140 8.13 -2.50 -13.64
N ILE A 141 7.83 -3.79 -13.50
CA ILE A 141 8.66 -4.90 -13.98
C ILE A 141 8.29 -5.21 -15.44
N PHE A 142 7.04 -5.54 -15.73
CA PHE A 142 6.67 -6.11 -17.04
C PHE A 142 6.53 -5.10 -18.18
N LYS A 143 6.44 -3.80 -17.87
CA LYS A 143 6.49 -2.71 -18.87
C LYS A 143 7.89 -2.07 -18.95
N SER A 144 8.92 -2.76 -18.46
CA SER A 144 10.31 -2.36 -18.63
C SER A 144 10.93 -2.95 -19.90
N ASP A 145 12.08 -2.39 -20.30
CA ASP A 145 12.87 -2.95 -21.41
C ASP A 145 13.35 -4.38 -21.13
N ASP A 146 13.75 -4.68 -19.88
CA ASP A 146 14.23 -6.01 -19.48
C ASP A 146 13.66 -6.43 -18.11
N PRO A 147 12.52 -7.17 -18.11
CA PRO A 147 11.80 -7.52 -16.89
C PRO A 147 12.59 -8.39 -15.90
N ALA A 148 13.40 -9.34 -16.37
CA ALA A 148 14.01 -10.33 -15.48
C ALA A 148 15.12 -9.72 -14.58
N PRO A 149 16.09 -8.94 -15.10
CA PRO A 149 17.04 -8.21 -14.27
C PRO A 149 16.35 -7.17 -13.38
N ARG A 150 15.31 -6.50 -13.88
CA ARG A 150 14.56 -5.53 -13.07
C ARG A 150 13.87 -6.17 -11.88
N ALA A 151 13.18 -7.30 -12.09
CA ALA A 151 12.54 -8.04 -11.01
C ALA A 151 13.56 -8.41 -9.92
N ARG A 152 14.72 -8.96 -10.33
CA ARG A 152 15.80 -9.28 -9.39
C ARG A 152 16.31 -8.05 -8.63
N ALA A 153 16.55 -6.95 -9.33
CA ALA A 153 17.02 -5.71 -8.71
C ALA A 153 16.00 -5.12 -7.72
N ILE A 154 14.71 -5.20 -8.01
CA ILE A 154 13.64 -4.75 -7.10
C ILE A 154 13.58 -5.64 -5.84
N VAL A 155 13.70 -6.96 -5.99
CA VAL A 155 13.76 -7.89 -4.85
C VAL A 155 14.99 -7.63 -3.98
N GLU A 156 16.16 -7.47 -4.60
CA GLU A 156 17.40 -7.14 -3.90
C GLU A 156 17.30 -5.77 -3.21
N ALA A 157 16.65 -4.79 -3.82
CA ALA A 157 16.44 -3.47 -3.24
C ALA A 157 15.52 -3.51 -2.02
N ALA A 158 14.41 -4.25 -2.09
CA ALA A 158 13.49 -4.41 -0.98
C ALA A 158 14.14 -5.12 0.22
N THR A 159 15.11 -6.01 -0.04
CA THR A 159 15.86 -6.72 0.99
C THR A 159 16.96 -5.86 1.61
N ASN A 160 17.66 -5.07 0.78
CA ASN A 160 18.85 -4.30 1.17
C ASN A 160 18.59 -2.79 1.17
N PHE A 161 17.35 -2.37 1.50
CA PHE A 161 16.89 -0.99 1.36
C PHE A 161 17.66 0.04 2.21
N GLN A 162 18.48 -0.42 3.16
CA GLN A 162 19.35 0.44 3.99
C GLN A 162 20.81 0.47 3.52
N ASP A 163 21.20 -0.33 2.52
CA ASP A 163 22.57 -0.35 1.99
C ASP A 163 22.67 0.47 0.69
N PRO A 164 23.11 1.75 0.76
CA PRO A 164 23.22 2.60 -0.43
C PRO A 164 24.23 2.07 -1.46
N THR A 165 25.25 1.31 -1.03
CA THR A 165 26.25 0.73 -1.93
C THR A 165 25.65 -0.41 -2.73
N MET A 166 24.87 -1.28 -2.07
CA MET A 166 24.12 -2.34 -2.74
C MET A 166 23.09 -1.75 -3.71
N LEU A 167 22.30 -0.75 -3.27
CA LEU A 167 21.30 -0.08 -4.10
C LEU A 167 21.91 0.53 -5.36
N ALA A 168 23.06 1.20 -5.24
CA ALA A 168 23.78 1.77 -6.38
C ALA A 168 24.32 0.69 -7.33
N LYS A 169 24.70 -0.49 -6.82
CA LYS A 169 25.20 -1.61 -7.63
C LYS A 169 24.07 -2.27 -8.42
N ILE A 170 22.96 -2.61 -7.76
CA ILE A 170 21.84 -3.34 -8.38
C ILE A 170 21.03 -2.49 -9.36
N SER A 171 21.14 -1.16 -9.27
CA SER A 171 20.46 -0.23 -10.18
C SER A 171 21.17 -0.04 -11.53
N ARG A 172 22.32 -0.69 -11.76
CA ARG A 172 23.11 -0.54 -12.99
C ARG A 172 22.66 -1.50 -14.08
N GLY A 173 22.69 -1.02 -15.32
CA GLY A 173 22.49 -1.87 -16.50
C GLY A 173 21.08 -2.43 -16.65
N LEU A 174 20.06 -1.78 -16.08
CA LEU A 174 18.68 -2.27 -16.07
C LEU A 174 17.83 -1.86 -17.29
N GLY A 175 18.39 -1.11 -18.26
CA GLY A 175 17.61 -0.50 -19.34
C GLY A 175 16.63 0.57 -18.84
N ASN A 176 15.66 0.98 -19.66
CA ASN A 176 14.73 2.05 -19.31
C ASN A 176 13.65 1.60 -18.32
N ALA A 177 13.33 2.48 -17.37
CA ALA A 177 12.19 2.38 -16.47
C ALA A 177 10.87 2.21 -17.26
N MET A 178 9.83 1.67 -16.61
CA MET A 178 8.48 1.97 -17.08
C MET A 178 8.32 3.50 -17.08
N PRO A 179 7.86 4.14 -18.17
CA PRO A 179 7.65 5.58 -18.20
C PRO A 179 6.62 6.00 -17.15
N GLY A 180 6.95 7.06 -16.41
CA GLY A 180 6.04 7.70 -15.46
C GLY A 180 4.94 8.48 -16.20
N LEU A 181 3.70 8.36 -15.74
CA LEU A 181 2.58 9.19 -16.16
C LEU A 181 2.32 10.29 -15.12
N GLU A 182 1.98 11.48 -15.59
CA GLU A 182 1.54 12.57 -14.73
C GLU A 182 0.12 12.31 -14.23
N ILE A 183 -0.05 12.24 -12.90
CA ILE A 183 -1.33 11.88 -12.25
C ILE A 183 -2.45 12.88 -12.62
N GLY A 184 -2.10 14.15 -12.82
CA GLY A 184 -3.04 15.20 -13.22
C GLY A 184 -3.61 15.04 -14.63
N GLN A 185 -3.01 14.18 -15.46
CA GLN A 185 -3.40 13.96 -16.86
C GLN A 185 -4.18 12.66 -17.05
N LEU A 186 -4.42 11.90 -15.98
CA LEU A 186 -5.17 10.64 -16.05
C LEU A 186 -6.67 10.91 -16.16
N GLU A 187 -7.32 10.27 -17.13
CA GLU A 187 -8.79 10.30 -17.28
C GLU A 187 -9.50 9.55 -16.15
N THR A 188 -8.86 8.53 -15.58
CA THR A 188 -9.40 7.71 -14.50
C THR A 188 -8.34 7.52 -13.43
N ARG A 189 -8.73 7.70 -12.17
CA ARG A 189 -7.88 7.44 -11.00
C ARG A 189 -8.39 6.22 -10.26
N LEU A 190 -7.60 5.17 -10.29
CA LEU A 190 -7.91 3.90 -9.64
C LEU A 190 -7.83 4.02 -8.11
N ALA A 191 -6.97 4.91 -7.61
CA ALA A 191 -6.86 5.21 -6.18
C ALA A 191 -8.18 5.65 -5.53
N GLU A 192 -9.08 6.27 -6.31
CA GLU A 192 -10.33 6.86 -5.82
C GLU A 192 -11.49 5.83 -5.76
N ARG A 193 -11.29 4.60 -6.25
CA ARG A 193 -12.30 3.52 -6.23
C ARG A 193 -12.25 2.73 -4.92
N GLY A 194 -13.39 2.30 -4.40
CA GLY A 194 -13.49 1.52 -3.15
C GLY A 194 -13.27 2.41 -1.91
N TRP A 195 -14.33 2.66 -1.14
CA TRP A 195 -14.38 3.66 -0.05
C TRP A 195 -14.25 3.05 1.36
#